data_AF-A0A7X7TS22-F1
#
_entry.id   AF-A0A7X7TS22-F1
#
_cell.length_a   1.000
_cell.length_b   1.000
_cell.length_c   1.000
_cell.angle_alpha   90.00
_cell.angle_beta   90.00
_cell.angle_gamma   90.00
#
_symmetry.space_group_name_H-M   'P 1'
#
loop_
_entity.id
_entity.type
_entity.pdbx_description
1 polymer ?
#
loop_
_entity_poly.entity_id
_entity_poly.type
_entity_poly.pdbx_seq_one_letter_code
_entity_poly.pdbx_strand_id
1 'polypeptide(L)' 'MKRLTLSYRKLENGKTKTYRITVSEPVDNIDAQQLQTDIAALKTLGVVPEGYEPDEARVIETNTEVLLNMIE' A
#
# COMPACT_ATOMS: atom_id res chain seq x y z
N MET A 1 -2.96 -15.73 10.32
CA MET A 1 -3.06 -14.27 10.39
C MET A 1 -2.63 -13.68 9.06
N LYS A 2 -3.55 -12.94 8.42
CA LYS A 2 -3.32 -12.22 7.17
C LYS A 2 -3.21 -10.73 7.46
N ARG A 3 -2.30 -10.02 6.80
CA ARG A 3 -2.06 -8.59 7.00
C ARG A 3 -1.77 -7.94 5.65
N LEU A 4 -2.45 -6.84 5.36
CA LEU A 4 -2.18 -5.98 4.21
C LEU A 4 -1.48 -4.72 4.68
N THR A 5 -0.37 -4.38 4.05
CA THR A 5 0.35 -3.12 4.28
C THR A 5 0.44 -2.34 2.99
N LEU A 6 -0.13 -1.14 2.98
CA LEU A 6 -0.03 -0.18 1.89
C LEU A 6 1.03 0.85 2.25
N SER A 7 2.02 1.02 1.40
CA SER A 7 3.10 1.98 1.55
C SER A 7 2.98 3.07 0.52
N TYR A 8 3.18 4.30 0.97
CA TYR A 8 3.22 5.50 0.17
C TYR A 8 4.53 6.23 0.42
N ARG A 9 5.08 6.87 -0.59
CA ARG A 9 6.33 7.63 -0.49
C ARG A 9 6.15 9.07 -0.91
N LYS A 10 6.87 9.96 -0.24
CA LYS A 10 7.00 11.37 -0.61
C LYS A 10 8.48 11.73 -0.62
N LEU A 11 8.95 12.36 -1.69
CA LEU A 11 10.28 12.97 -1.69
C LEU A 11 10.16 14.38 -1.11
N GLU A 12 10.82 14.63 0.03
CA GLU A 12 10.83 15.93 0.68
C GLU A 12 12.25 16.28 1.09
N ASN A 13 12.78 17.40 0.58
CA ASN A 13 14.14 17.88 0.86
C ASN A 13 15.23 16.81 0.60
N GLY A 14 15.09 16.05 -0.50
CA GLY A 14 16.02 14.98 -0.86
C GLY A 14 15.93 13.73 0.02
N LYS A 15 14.96 13.65 0.94
CA LYS A 15 14.71 12.47 1.78
C LYS A 15 13.40 11.82 1.38
N THR A 16 13.41 10.50 1.23
CA THR A 16 12.20 9.71 1.03
C THR A 16 11.50 9.52 2.38
N LYS A 17 10.32 10.11 2.53
CA LYS A 17 9.41 9.84 3.64
C LYS A 17 8.45 8.74 3.24
N THR A 18 8.21 7.79 4.14
CA THR A 18 7.25 6.70 3.91
C THR A 18 6.07 6.86 4.86
N TYR A 19 4.86 6.72 4.33
CA TYR A 19 3.62 6.60 5.08
C TYR A 19 3.05 5.20 4.88
N ARG A 20 2.56 4.55 5.94
CA ARG A 20 2.06 3.18 5.87
C ARG A 20 0.68 3.05 6.47
N ILE A 21 -0.19 2.32 5.78
CA ILE A 21 -1.49 1.90 6.28
C ILE A 21 -1.43 0.38 6.45
N THR A 22 -1.76 -0.10 7.65
CA THR A 22 -1.79 -1.54 7.94
C THR A 22 -3.22 -1.95 8.24
N VAL A 23 -3.74 -2.89 7.45
CA VAL A 23 -5.03 -3.54 7.66
C VAL A 23 -4.76 -4.92 8.26
N SER A 24 -5.15 -5.08 9.52
CA SER A 24 -5.18 -6.38 10.19
C SER A 24 -6.37 -7.17 9.66
N GLU A 25 -6.16 -8.43 9.28
CA GLU A 25 -7.20 -9.31 8.74
C GLU A 25 -7.90 -8.74 7.49
N PRO A 26 -7.15 -8.48 6.40
CA PRO A 26 -7.76 -8.02 5.16
C PRO A 26 -8.60 -9.15 4.54
N VAL A 27 -9.55 -8.77 3.70
CA VAL A 27 -10.47 -9.71 3.04
C VAL A 27 -9.72 -10.81 2.27
N ASP A 28 -10.39 -11.95 2.10
CA ASP A 28 -9.91 -13.03 1.24
C ASP A 28 -10.05 -12.67 -0.24
N ASN A 29 -9.15 -13.20 -1.08
CA ASN A 29 -9.06 -12.92 -2.52
C ASN A 29 -8.71 -11.46 -2.87
N ILE A 30 -7.63 -10.95 -2.29
CA ILE A 30 -7.08 -9.64 -2.65
C ILE A 30 -6.54 -9.72 -4.08
N ASP A 31 -7.18 -9.00 -4.99
CA ASP A 31 -6.71 -8.84 -6.36
C ASP A 31 -5.71 -7.68 -6.46
N ALA A 32 -4.61 -7.90 -7.16
CA ALA A 32 -3.55 -6.91 -7.33
C ALA A 32 -4.01 -5.69 -8.13
N GLN A 33 -4.85 -5.89 -9.14
CA GLN A 33 -5.37 -4.81 -9.98
C GLN A 33 -6.37 -3.95 -9.21
N GLN A 34 -7.24 -4.59 -8.42
CA GLN A 34 -8.12 -3.89 -7.49
C GLN A 34 -7.34 -3.12 -6.42
N LEU A 35 -6.29 -3.71 -5.84
CA LEU A 35 -5.41 -3.05 -4.86
C LEU A 35 -4.78 -1.76 -5.41
N GLN A 36 -4.34 -1.78 -6.67
CA GLN A 36 -3.75 -0.62 -7.32
C GLN A 36 -4.77 0.51 -7.55
N THR A 37 -6.04 0.15 -7.74
CA THR A 37 -7.14 1.12 -7.81
C THR A 37 -7.47 1.66 -6.42
N ASP A 38 -7.56 0.79 -5.43
CA ASP A 38 -7.92 1.14 -4.06
C ASP A 38 -6.86 2.03 -3.39
N ILE A 39 -5.58 1.76 -3.60
CA ILE A 39 -4.48 2.57 -3.05
C ILE A 39 -4.48 3.99 -3.64
N ALA A 40 -4.88 4.15 -4.90
CA ALA A 40 -5.07 5.47 -5.51
C ALA A 40 -6.33 6.17 -4.95
N ALA A 41 -7.43 5.41 -4.75
CA ALA A 41 -8.66 5.95 -4.18
C ALA A 41 -8.48 6.42 -2.73
N LEU A 42 -7.67 5.75 -1.92
CA LEU A 42 -7.38 6.19 -0.54
C LEU A 42 -6.71 7.57 -0.48
N LYS A 43 -5.94 7.93 -1.52
CA LYS A 43 -5.38 9.27 -1.68
C LYS A 43 -6.47 10.29 -2.03
N THR A 44 -7.37 9.97 -2.96
CA THR A 44 -8.47 10.88 -3.33
C THR A 44 -9.47 11.11 -2.18
N LEU A 45 -9.62 10.12 -1.31
CA LEU A 45 -10.43 10.20 -0.09
C LEU A 45 -9.77 10.97 1.06
N GLY A 46 -8.51 11.40 0.90
CA GLY A 46 -7.78 12.16 1.93
C GLY A 46 -7.30 11.34 3.13
N VAL A 47 -7.32 10.00 3.04
CA VAL A 47 -6.77 9.10 4.08
C VAL A 47 -5.24 9.17 4.09
N VAL A 48 -4.65 9.45 2.93
CA VAL A 48 -3.20 9.61 2.74
C VAL A 48 -2.89 11.10 2.70
N PRO A 49 -1.88 11.59 3.46
CA PRO A 49 -1.48 12.99 3.40
C PRO A 49 -1.06 13.43 1.99
N GLU A 50 -1.28 14.70 1.66
CA GLU A 50 -0.91 15.25 0.36
C GLU A 50 0.59 15.12 0.04
N GLY A 51 0.87 14.90 -1.25
CA GLY A 51 2.22 14.74 -1.78
C GLY A 51 2.84 13.36 -1.58
N TYR A 52 2.14 12.42 -0.94
CA TYR A 52 2.52 11.02 -0.92
C TYR A 52 1.95 10.30 -2.15
N GLU A 53 2.79 9.49 -2.80
CA GLU A 53 2.44 8.66 -3.94
C GLU A 53 2.44 7.17 -3.55
N PRO A 54 1.56 6.35 -4.14
CA PRO A 54 1.59 4.90 -3.96
C PRO A 54 2.99 4.31 -4.28
N ASP A 55 3.48 3.42 -3.42
CA ASP A 55 4.81 2.82 -3.55
C ASP A 55 4.74 1.28 -3.60
N GLU A 56 4.18 0.65 -2.56
CA GLU A 56 4.10 -0.81 -2.44
C GLU A 56 2.80 -1.24 -1.75
N ALA A 57 2.21 -2.34 -2.19
CA ALA A 57 1.18 -3.07 -1.43
C ALA A 57 1.69 -4.48 -1.11
N ARG A 58 1.72 -4.83 0.18
CA ARG A 58 2.25 -6.11 0.66
C ARG A 58 1.17 -6.88 1.41
N VAL A 59 0.93 -8.11 0.98
CA VAL A 59 0.07 -9.06 1.68
C VAL A 59 0.95 -10.11 2.35
N ILE A 60 0.88 -10.19 3.67
CA ILE A 60 1.56 -11.21 4.47
C ILE A 60 0.49 -12.15 4.99
N GLU A 61 0.56 -13.41 4.59
CA GLU A 61 -0.24 -14.48 5.15
C GLU A 61 0.69 -15.47 5.86
N THR A 62 0.30 -15.99 7.02
CA THR A 62 1.17 -16.77 7.92
C THR A 62 1.80 -18.06 7.35
N ASN A 63 1.77 -18.33 6.03
CA ASN A 63 2.63 -19.31 5.36
C ASN A 63 3.04 -18.91 3.92
N THR A 64 2.80 -17.66 3.48
CA THR A 64 3.09 -17.23 2.10
C THR A 64 3.32 -15.71 2.05
N GLU A 65 4.49 -15.29 1.57
CA GLU A 65 4.78 -13.87 1.27
C GLU A 65 4.57 -13.63 -0.23
N VAL A 66 3.68 -12.71 -0.59
CA VAL A 66 3.53 -12.23 -1.96
C VAL A 66 3.98 -10.77 -2.00
N LEU A 67 5.10 -10.52 -2.68
CA LEU A 67 5.62 -9.17 -2.94
C LEU A 67 5.17 -8.72 -4.33
N LEU A 68 4.37 -7.65 -4.40
CA LEU A 68 3.98 -7.01 -5.65
C LEU A 68 4.72 -5.67 -5.77
N ASN A 69 5.59 -5.59 -6.77
CA ASN A 69 6.35 -4.38 -7.06
C ASN A 69 5.53 -3.50 -8.03
N MET A 70 5.24 -2.25 -7.64
CA MET A 70 4.32 -1.37 -8.40
C MET A 70 5.04 -0.33 -9.27
N ILE A 71 6.32 -0.55 -9.56
CA ILE A 71 7.17 0.34 -10.36
C ILE A 71 7.65 -0.45 -11.58
N GLU A 72 7.26 -0.02 -12.78
CA GLU A 72 7.95 -0.33 -14.05
C GLU A 72 9.08 0.66 -14.30
#